data_AF-A0A0A0PVE0-F1
#
_entry.id   AF-A0A0A0PVE0-F1
#
_cell.length_a   1.000
_cell.length_b   1.000
_cell.length_c   1.000
_cell.angle_alpha   90.00
_cell.angle_beta   90.00
_cell.angle_gamma   90.00
#
_symmetry.space_group_name_H-M   'P 1'
#
loop_
_entity.id
_entity.type
_entity.pdbx_description
1 polymer ?
#
loop_
_entity_poly.entity_id
_entity_poly.type
_entity_poly.pdbx_seq_one_letter_code
_entity_poly.pdbx_strand_id
1 'polypeptide(L)' 'MTPMRKTNPLMKLINHSFIDLPTPSNISAWWNFGSLLGACLILQ' A
#
# COMPACT_ATOMS: atom_id res chain seq x y z
N MET A 1 -3.41 -21.14 11.01
CA MET A 1 -2.04 -20.87 10.52
C MET A 1 -1.96 -19.40 10.13
N THR A 2 -1.29 -18.56 10.92
CA THR A 2 -1.04 -17.17 10.55
C THR A 2 -0.02 -17.15 9.41
N PRO A 3 -0.28 -16.44 8.29
CA PRO A 3 0.66 -16.39 7.18
C PRO A 3 1.98 -15.76 7.66
N MET A 4 3.13 -16.32 7.24
CA MET A 4 4.47 -15.80 7.57
C MET A 4 4.65 -14.29 7.27
N ARG A 5 3.80 -13.75 6.38
CA ARG A 5 3.65 -12.33 6.08
C ARG A 5 3.30 -11.44 7.28
N LYS A 6 2.58 -11.95 8.29
CA LYS A 6 2.14 -11.18 9.47
C LYS A 6 3.02 -11.39 10.72
N THR A 7 3.96 -12.33 10.67
CA THR A 7 4.77 -12.73 11.83
C THR A 7 6.01 -11.86 12.02
N ASN A 8 6.69 -11.49 10.92
CA ASN A 8 7.84 -10.59 10.98
C ASN A 8 7.36 -9.14 11.17
N PRO A 9 7.86 -8.37 12.15
CA PRO A 9 7.37 -7.02 12.46
C PRO A 9 7.51 -6.04 11.28
N LEU A 10 8.62 -6.13 10.52
CA LEU A 10 8.80 -5.36 9.29
C LEU A 10 7.78 -5.75 8.20
N MET A 11 7.56 -7.04 8.03
CA MET A 11 6.63 -7.56 7.03
C MET A 11 5.16 -7.27 7.40
N LYS A 12 4.85 -7.20 8.70
CA LYS A 12 3.54 -6.79 9.22
C LYS A 12 3.25 -5.31 8.92
N LEU A 13 4.26 -4.45 9.07
CA LEU A 13 4.15 -3.04 8.71
C LEU A 13 3.85 -2.88 7.21
N ILE A 14 4.63 -3.53 6.33
CA ILE A 14 4.39 -3.45 4.88
C ILE A 14 3.01 -4.02 4.51
N ASN A 15 2.60 -5.13 5.13
CA ASN A 15 1.30 -5.72 4.83
C ASN A 15 0.13 -4.81 5.16
N HIS A 16 0.08 -4.19 6.34
CA HIS A 16 -1.09 -3.36 6.70
C HIS A 16 -1.12 -2.02 5.94
N SER A 17 0.03 -1.51 5.48
CA SER A 17 0.09 -0.23 4.77
C SER A 17 -0.10 -0.35 3.26
N PHE A 18 0.27 -1.48 2.65
CA PHE A 18 0.31 -1.61 1.18
C PHE A 18 -0.58 -2.73 0.61
N ILE A 19 -0.85 -3.79 1.38
CA ILE A 19 -1.52 -5.01 0.88
C ILE A 19 -2.92 -5.17 1.49
N ASP A 20 -3.02 -5.10 2.81
CA ASP A 20 -4.27 -5.23 3.58
C ASP A 20 -4.82 -3.83 3.98
N LEU A 21 -4.64 -2.83 3.12
CA LEU A 21 -5.20 -1.49 3.36
C LEU A 21 -6.69 -1.48 2.97
N PRO A 22 -7.63 -1.16 3.89
CA PRO A 22 -9.04 -1.06 3.56
C PRO A 22 -9.29 0.21 2.73
N THR A 23 -9.32 0.08 1.40
CA THR A 23 -9.66 1.17 0.50
C THR A 23 -11.15 1.14 0.13
N PRO A 24 -11.84 2.29 0.12
CA PRO A 24 -13.25 2.35 -0.26
C PRO A 24 -13.42 1.93 -1.73
N SER A 25 -14.43 1.09 -2.01
CA SER A 25 -14.68 0.55 -3.36
C SER A 25 -15.06 1.61 -4.40
N ASN A 26 -15.43 2.82 -3.98
CA ASN A 26 -15.77 3.95 -4.84
C ASN A 26 -14.67 5.03 -4.83
N ILE A 27 -13.41 4.62 -5.08
CA ILE A 27 -12.29 5.55 -5.19
C ILE A 27 -12.33 6.28 -6.54
N SER A 28 -12.33 7.61 -6.48
CA SER A 28 -12.29 8.45 -7.68
C SER A 28 -10.92 8.39 -8.37
N ALA A 29 -10.86 8.72 -9.66
CA ALA A 29 -9.61 8.75 -10.42
C ALA A 29 -8.52 9.66 -9.77
N TRP A 30 -8.93 10.68 -9.02
CA TRP A 30 -8.02 11.60 -8.31
C TRP A 30 -7.11 10.91 -7.29
N TRP A 31 -7.53 9.77 -6.74
CA TRP A 31 -6.72 9.00 -5.80
C TRP A 31 -5.47 8.36 -6.46
N ASN A 32 -5.43 8.25 -7.79
CA ASN A 32 -4.25 7.74 -8.51
C ASN A 32 -3.10 8.76 -8.60
N PHE A 33 -3.36 10.06 -8.41
CA PHE A 33 -2.31 11.08 -8.48
C PHE A 33 -1.25 10.91 -7.39
N GLY A 34 -1.61 10.40 -6.21
CA GLY A 34 -0.66 10.11 -5.15
C GLY A 34 0.41 9.09 -5.57
N SER A 35 -0.01 7.97 -6.17
CA SER A 35 0.91 6.96 -6.70
C SER A 35 1.75 7.48 -7.86
N LEU A 36 1.16 8.34 -8.71
CA LEU A 36 1.86 8.93 -9.85
C LEU A 36 2.97 9.89 -9.41
N LEU A 37 2.72 10.71 -8.38
CA LEU A 37 3.74 11.58 -7.78
C LEU A 37 4.85 10.77 -7.11
N GLY A 38 4.51 9.70 -6.41
CA GLY A 38 5.50 8.78 -5.83
C GLY A 38 6.41 8.16 -6.89
N ALA A 39 5.84 7.68 -8.00
CA ALA A 39 6.62 7.19 -9.13
C ALA A 39 7.48 8.28 -9.78
N CYS A 40 6.94 9.50 -9.92
CA CYS A 40 7.68 10.64 -10.45
C CYS A 40 8.90 10.99 -9.57
N LEU A 41 8.78 10.88 -8.25
CA LEU A 41 9.88 11.11 -7.32
C LEU A 41 10.98 10.06 -7.36
N ILE A 42 10.64 8.80 -7.68
CA ILE A 42 11.62 7.71 -7.84
C ILE A 42 12.36 7.84 -9.17
N LEU A 43 11.70 8.37 -10.20
CA LEU A 43 12.28 8.59 -11.53
C LEU A 43 13.10 9.89 -11.64
N GLN A 44 12.83 10.88 -10.78
CA GLN A 44 13.50 12.19 -10.70
C GLN A 44 14.99 12.06 -10.38
#